data_AF-A0A7H2BFX7-F1
#
_entry.id   AF-A0A7H2BFX7-F1
#
_cell.length_a   1.000
_cell.length_b   1.000
_cell.length_c   1.000
_cell.angle_alpha   90.00
_cell.angle_beta   90.00
_cell.angle_gamma   90.00
#
_symmetry.space_group_name_H-M   'P 1'
#
loop_
_entity.id
_entity.type
_entity.pdbx_description
1 polymer ?
#
loop_
_entity_poly.entity_id
_entity_poly.type
_entity_poly.pdbx_seq_one_letter_code
_entity_poly.pdbx_strand_id
1 'polypeptide(L)'
;MAEGFRKTPAGYVAHFDPEEIKLLTKLFDDVALTLEPEELDSVDEFERMLGIKTDARPPSDNAVLRMLPIASDDPEVADEFRKFTELNLREQKMSALALASMDVQNQRVVLNEEHAHAWASALNDVRLTLGARLNLATDEDSARIERLYSEPESVEDIAGYMGLLYNFTTWLQDTLMTAMLESLEN
;
A
#
# COMPACT_ATOMS: atom_id res chain seq x y z
N MET A 1 -9.76 18.96 -2.11
CA MET A 1 -8.37 19.45 -1.93
C MET A 1 -7.95 19.04 -0.55
N ALA A 2 -7.38 17.84 -0.47
CA ALA A 2 -6.98 17.18 0.75
C ALA A 2 -6.06 18.06 1.59
N GLU A 3 -6.25 17.99 2.91
CA GLU A 3 -5.26 18.42 3.87
C GLU A 3 -4.48 17.19 4.34
N GLY A 4 -3.19 17.13 4.01
CA GLY A 4 -2.32 16.02 4.39
C GLY A 4 -2.14 15.91 5.91
N PHE A 5 -1.48 14.84 6.33
CA PHE A 5 -1.28 14.57 7.76
C PHE A 5 -0.39 15.60 8.43
N ARG A 6 -0.78 16.00 9.64
CA ARG A 6 0.03 16.84 10.54
C ARG A 6 -0.03 16.32 11.97
N LYS A 7 1.04 16.52 12.75
CA LYS A 7 1.03 16.18 14.17
C LYS A 7 0.15 17.15 14.96
N THR A 8 -0.66 16.61 15.86
CA THR A 8 -1.48 17.36 16.81
C THR A 8 -1.46 16.67 18.18
N PRO A 9 -1.92 17.32 19.27
CA PRO A 9 -2.07 16.66 20.57
C PRO A 9 -3.01 15.45 20.56
N ALA A 10 -3.93 15.36 19.57
CA ALA A 10 -4.86 14.25 19.44
C ALA A 10 -4.30 13.06 18.62
N GLY A 11 -3.12 13.22 18.02
CA GLY A 11 -2.54 12.27 17.06
C GLY A 11 -2.23 12.92 15.71
N TYR A 12 -2.13 12.10 14.67
CA TYR A 12 -1.88 12.54 13.29
C TYR A 12 -3.21 12.81 12.59
N VAL A 13 -3.39 14.03 12.08
CA VAL A 13 -4.69 14.48 11.56
C VAL A 13 -4.59 14.85 10.10
N ALA A 14 -5.51 14.34 9.29
CA ALA A 14 -5.74 14.73 7.90
C ALA A 14 -7.23 15.01 7.65
N HIS A 15 -7.53 15.75 6.59
CA HIS A 15 -8.90 15.96 6.13
C HIS A 15 -9.05 15.63 4.65
N PHE A 16 -10.12 14.90 4.33
CA PHE A 16 -10.43 14.45 2.98
C PHE A 16 -11.85 14.87 2.60
N ASP A 17 -12.02 15.28 1.35
CA ASP A 17 -13.33 15.51 0.78
C ASP A 17 -14.02 14.19 0.36
N PRO A 18 -15.34 14.19 0.07
CA PRO A 18 -16.05 12.95 -0.25
C PRO A 18 -15.55 12.18 -1.47
N GLU A 19 -14.88 12.84 -2.41
CA GLU A 19 -14.31 12.18 -3.60
C GLU A 19 -13.00 11.49 -3.24
N GLU A 20 -12.15 12.16 -2.48
CA GLU A 20 -10.89 11.64 -1.93
C GLU A 20 -11.15 10.43 -1.01
N ILE A 21 -12.19 10.47 -0.16
CA ILE A 21 -12.57 9.33 0.69
C ILE A 21 -12.91 8.11 -0.18
N LYS A 22 -13.81 8.26 -1.16
CA LYS A 22 -14.21 7.15 -2.05
C LYS A 22 -13.02 6.59 -2.82
N LEU A 23 -12.13 7.47 -3.26
CA LEU A 23 -10.93 7.10 -3.99
C LEU A 23 -9.98 6.28 -3.14
N LEU A 24 -9.65 6.76 -1.93
CA LEU A 24 -8.75 6.06 -1.01
C LEU A 24 -9.33 4.73 -0.55
N THR A 25 -10.62 4.68 -0.19
CA THR A 25 -11.32 3.42 0.11
C THR A 25 -11.17 2.42 -1.03
N LYS A 26 -11.46 2.86 -2.27
CA LYS A 26 -11.34 1.99 -3.44
C LYS A 26 -9.91 1.50 -3.65
N LEU A 27 -8.91 2.36 -3.47
CA LEU A 27 -7.51 1.99 -3.63
C LEU A 27 -7.07 0.95 -2.58
N PHE A 28 -7.45 1.14 -1.33
CA PHE A 28 -7.12 0.17 -0.27
C PHE A 28 -7.81 -1.17 -0.52
N ASP A 29 -9.09 -1.16 -0.90
CA ASP A 29 -9.85 -2.37 -1.18
C ASP A 29 -9.31 -3.12 -2.42
N ASP A 30 -9.03 -2.42 -3.53
CA ASP A 30 -8.51 -3.03 -4.76
C ASP A 30 -7.11 -3.66 -4.54
N VAL A 31 -6.26 -3.03 -3.71
CA VAL A 31 -4.93 -3.58 -3.35
C VAL A 31 -5.06 -4.76 -2.39
N ALA A 32 -6.00 -4.71 -1.45
CA ALA A 32 -6.27 -5.84 -0.55
C ALA A 32 -6.73 -7.07 -1.36
N LEU A 33 -7.63 -6.88 -2.33
CA LEU A 33 -8.05 -7.93 -3.27
C LEU A 33 -6.87 -8.49 -4.09
N THR A 34 -5.93 -7.64 -4.50
CA THR A 34 -4.72 -8.06 -5.22
C THR A 34 -3.80 -8.95 -4.35
N LEU A 35 -3.82 -8.76 -3.03
CA LEU A 35 -3.03 -9.55 -2.08
C LEU A 35 -3.70 -10.86 -1.66
N GLU A 36 -4.95 -11.10 -2.04
CA GLU A 36 -5.59 -12.39 -1.79
C GLU A 36 -4.79 -13.52 -2.49
N PRO A 37 -4.57 -14.67 -1.82
CA PRO A 37 -3.92 -15.81 -2.44
C PRO A 37 -4.65 -16.27 -3.72
N GLU A 38 -3.90 -16.51 -4.81
CA GLU A 38 -4.45 -16.93 -6.11
C GLU A 38 -5.25 -18.25 -6.03
N GLU A 39 -4.93 -19.12 -5.08
CA GLU A 39 -5.58 -20.42 -4.88
C GLU A 39 -6.16 -20.55 -3.46
N LEU A 40 -7.24 -19.82 -3.16
CA LEU A 40 -7.93 -19.94 -1.86
C LEU A 40 -8.43 -21.37 -1.57
N ASP A 41 -8.75 -22.14 -2.61
CA ASP A 41 -9.29 -23.51 -2.51
C ASP A 41 -8.21 -24.61 -2.36
N SER A 42 -6.91 -24.29 -2.55
CA SER A 42 -5.82 -25.28 -2.44
C SER A 42 -5.03 -25.18 -1.13
N VAL A 43 -5.16 -24.08 -0.38
CA VAL A 43 -4.54 -23.95 0.95
C VAL A 43 -5.38 -24.73 1.96
N ASP A 44 -4.88 -25.90 2.34
CA ASP A 44 -5.47 -26.78 3.35
C ASP A 44 -5.73 -26.02 4.67
N GLU A 45 -6.80 -26.38 5.39
CA GLU A 45 -7.14 -25.77 6.69
C GLU A 45 -5.97 -25.89 7.69
N PHE A 46 -5.20 -26.98 7.58
CA PHE A 46 -3.98 -27.19 8.36
C PHE A 46 -2.86 -26.22 7.99
N GLU A 47 -2.66 -25.93 6.70
CA GLU A 47 -1.69 -24.94 6.22
C GLU A 47 -2.01 -23.54 6.72
N ARG A 48 -3.29 -23.15 6.69
CA ARG A 48 -3.77 -21.88 7.27
C ARG A 48 -3.50 -21.82 8.78
N MET A 49 -3.81 -22.88 9.51
CA MET A 49 -3.59 -22.94 10.97
C MET A 49 -2.10 -22.81 11.33
N LEU A 50 -1.21 -23.31 10.49
CA LEU A 50 0.24 -23.23 10.68
C LEU A 50 0.86 -21.96 10.08
N GLY A 51 0.10 -21.19 9.28
CA GLY A 51 0.61 -20.03 8.55
C GLY A 51 1.66 -20.39 7.50
N ILE A 52 1.61 -21.61 6.95
CA ILE A 52 2.57 -22.11 5.96
C ILE A 52 1.91 -22.36 4.60
N LYS A 53 2.67 -22.20 3.51
CA LYS A 53 2.24 -22.54 2.14
C LYS A 53 3.18 -23.59 1.57
N THR A 54 2.72 -24.81 1.32
CA THR A 54 3.62 -25.91 0.91
C THR A 54 4.14 -25.74 -0.53
N ASP A 55 3.35 -25.11 -1.39
CA ASP A 55 3.73 -24.70 -2.75
C ASP A 55 4.12 -23.21 -2.81
N ALA A 56 5.35 -22.92 -2.41
CA ALA A 56 5.88 -21.55 -2.34
C ALA A 56 6.42 -21.02 -3.68
N ARG A 57 5.71 -21.31 -4.79
CA ARG A 57 6.00 -20.66 -6.08
C ARG A 57 5.85 -19.13 -5.95
N PRO A 58 6.74 -18.35 -6.59
CA PRO A 58 6.61 -16.91 -6.63
C PRO A 58 5.23 -16.47 -7.17
N PRO A 59 4.64 -15.38 -6.64
CA PRO A 59 3.43 -14.79 -7.20
C PRO A 59 3.60 -14.46 -8.70
N SER A 60 2.54 -14.64 -9.48
CA SER A 60 2.58 -14.34 -10.92
C SER A 60 2.45 -12.84 -11.20
N ASP A 61 1.77 -12.12 -10.31
CA ASP A 61 1.54 -10.68 -10.42
C ASP A 61 2.77 -9.86 -9.97
N ASN A 62 3.23 -8.94 -10.83
CA ASN A 62 4.38 -8.07 -10.54
C ASN A 62 4.16 -7.14 -9.34
N ALA A 63 2.95 -6.63 -9.12
CA ALA A 63 2.62 -5.80 -7.96
C ALA A 63 2.76 -6.61 -6.67
N VAL A 64 2.26 -7.84 -6.67
CA VAL A 64 2.37 -8.76 -5.51
C VAL A 64 3.82 -9.11 -5.23
N LEU A 65 4.63 -9.36 -6.27
CA LEU A 65 6.08 -9.58 -6.12
C LEU A 65 6.79 -8.40 -5.45
N ARG A 66 6.39 -7.16 -5.76
CA ARG A 66 6.96 -5.96 -5.12
C ARG A 66 6.50 -5.79 -3.68
N MET A 67 5.23 -6.10 -3.40
CA MET A 67 4.68 -6.03 -2.04
C MET A 67 5.23 -7.14 -1.14
N LEU A 68 5.58 -8.29 -1.69
CA LEU A 68 6.08 -9.47 -0.98
C LEU A 68 7.54 -9.76 -1.41
N PRO A 69 8.52 -8.96 -0.95
CA PRO A 69 9.90 -9.06 -1.42
C PRO A 69 10.54 -10.41 -1.06
N ILE A 70 11.44 -10.87 -1.93
CA ILE A 70 12.25 -12.07 -1.69
C ILE A 70 13.29 -11.80 -0.60
N ALA A 71 13.50 -12.76 0.30
CA ALA A 71 14.47 -12.66 1.39
C ALA A 71 15.90 -13.06 1.00
N SER A 72 16.08 -13.63 -0.21
CA SER A 72 17.37 -14.12 -0.71
C SER A 72 17.37 -14.19 -2.23
N ASP A 73 18.55 -14.04 -2.84
CA ASP A 73 18.78 -14.32 -4.27
C ASP A 73 18.95 -15.83 -4.54
N ASP A 74 19.17 -16.64 -3.50
CA ASP A 74 19.17 -18.10 -3.59
C ASP A 74 17.73 -18.62 -3.70
N PRO A 75 17.35 -19.28 -4.81
CA PRO A 75 15.98 -19.76 -5.01
C PRO A 75 15.49 -20.72 -3.92
N GLU A 76 16.35 -21.61 -3.40
CA GLU A 76 15.93 -22.60 -2.39
C GLU A 76 15.61 -21.90 -1.06
N VAL A 77 16.45 -20.95 -0.67
CA VAL A 77 16.25 -20.13 0.55
C VAL A 77 15.05 -19.20 0.40
N ALA A 78 14.87 -18.61 -0.79
CA ALA A 78 13.74 -17.73 -1.06
C ALA A 78 12.41 -18.50 -1.04
N ASP A 79 12.38 -19.72 -1.58
CA ASP A 79 11.23 -20.61 -1.53
C ASP A 79 10.91 -21.01 -0.09
N GLU A 80 11.91 -21.44 0.70
CA GLU A 80 11.72 -21.78 2.11
C GLU A 80 11.20 -20.58 2.93
N PHE A 81 11.76 -19.39 2.72
CA PHE A 81 11.29 -18.18 3.38
C PHE A 81 9.82 -17.88 3.03
N ARG A 82 9.44 -18.00 1.74
CA ARG A 82 8.05 -17.82 1.30
C ARG A 82 7.12 -18.83 1.96
N LYS A 83 7.52 -20.11 2.06
CA LYS A 83 6.72 -21.16 2.73
C LYS A 83 6.30 -20.75 4.13
N PHE A 84 7.17 -20.08 4.89
CA PHE A 84 6.92 -19.77 6.31
C PHE A 84 6.42 -18.35 6.59
N THR A 85 6.51 -17.43 5.63
CA THR A 85 6.26 -15.99 5.92
C THR A 85 5.21 -15.34 5.02
N GLU A 86 4.99 -15.87 3.81
CA GLU A 86 4.17 -15.16 2.81
C GLU A 86 2.72 -15.00 3.25
N LEU A 87 2.11 -16.04 3.83
CA LEU A 87 0.73 -15.98 4.31
C LEU A 87 0.55 -14.93 5.41
N ASN A 88 1.42 -14.97 6.43
CA ASN A 88 1.38 -14.00 7.52
C ASN A 88 1.63 -12.57 7.01
N LEU A 89 2.57 -12.38 6.08
CA LEU A 89 2.85 -11.06 5.50
C LEU A 89 1.64 -10.52 4.71
N ARG A 90 0.95 -11.37 3.94
CA ARG A 90 -0.29 -11.00 3.24
C ARG A 90 -1.38 -10.59 4.25
N GLU A 91 -1.59 -11.38 5.29
CA GLU A 91 -2.58 -11.07 6.34
C GLU A 91 -2.29 -9.74 7.04
N GLN A 92 -1.03 -9.47 7.38
CA GLN A 92 -0.62 -8.19 7.98
C GLN A 92 -0.90 -7.01 7.05
N LYS A 93 -0.54 -7.13 5.76
CA LYS A 93 -0.77 -6.07 4.76
C LYS A 93 -2.25 -5.83 4.50
N MET A 94 -3.03 -6.89 4.33
CA MET A 94 -4.48 -6.81 4.19
C MET A 94 -5.13 -6.18 5.43
N SER A 95 -4.65 -6.50 6.63
CA SER A 95 -5.15 -5.90 7.87
C SER A 95 -4.84 -4.40 7.94
N ALA A 96 -3.65 -3.98 7.53
CA ALA A 96 -3.27 -2.56 7.45
C ALA A 96 -4.13 -1.80 6.42
N LEU A 97 -4.37 -2.38 5.25
CA LEU A 97 -5.24 -1.83 4.21
C LEU A 97 -6.69 -1.71 4.69
N ALA A 98 -7.22 -2.75 5.35
CA ALA A 98 -8.56 -2.74 5.92
C ALA A 98 -8.70 -1.66 7.01
N LEU A 99 -7.71 -1.50 7.88
CA LEU A 99 -7.70 -0.45 8.90
C LEU A 99 -7.69 0.95 8.28
N ALA A 100 -6.86 1.18 7.25
CA ALA A 100 -6.83 2.44 6.53
C ALA A 100 -8.16 2.73 5.81
N SER A 101 -8.77 1.71 5.20
CA SER A 101 -10.09 1.79 4.55
C SER A 101 -11.21 2.13 5.54
N MET A 102 -11.15 1.62 6.77
CA MET A 102 -12.07 1.97 7.86
C MET A 102 -11.86 3.41 8.36
N ASP A 103 -10.60 3.81 8.59
CA ASP A 103 -10.28 5.12 9.13
C ASP A 103 -10.72 6.25 8.20
N VAL A 104 -10.49 6.08 6.88
CA VAL A 104 -10.77 7.11 5.86
C VAL A 104 -12.26 7.38 5.65
N GLN A 105 -13.17 6.53 6.16
CA GLN A 105 -14.62 6.77 6.07
C GLN A 105 -15.05 8.08 6.75
N ASN A 106 -14.20 8.65 7.61
CA ASN A 106 -14.42 9.94 8.25
C ASN A 106 -13.74 11.06 7.47
N GLN A 107 -14.44 12.17 7.24
CA GLN A 107 -13.85 13.38 6.63
C GLN A 107 -12.63 13.92 7.40
N ARG A 108 -12.62 13.71 8.72
CA ARG A 108 -11.48 14.03 9.59
C ARG A 108 -10.90 12.73 10.12
N VAL A 109 -9.72 12.38 9.63
CA VAL A 109 -8.98 11.21 10.06
C VAL A 109 -8.06 11.60 11.23
N VAL A 110 -8.07 10.82 12.30
CA VAL A 110 -7.20 11.01 13.47
C VAL A 110 -6.55 9.69 13.82
N LEU A 111 -5.24 9.59 13.58
CA LEU A 111 -4.49 8.36 13.80
C LEU A 111 -3.69 8.45 15.09
N ASN A 112 -3.71 7.38 15.87
CA ASN A 112 -2.68 7.12 16.88
C ASN A 112 -1.42 6.55 16.20
N GLU A 113 -0.37 6.22 16.97
CA GLU A 113 0.88 5.68 16.42
C GLU A 113 0.67 4.37 15.64
N GLU A 114 -0.14 3.45 16.17
CA GLU A 114 -0.42 2.16 15.52
C GLU A 114 -1.12 2.33 14.16
N HIS A 115 -2.17 3.14 14.12
CA HIS A 115 -2.88 3.43 12.88
C HIS A 115 -2.01 4.23 11.90
N ALA A 116 -1.12 5.10 12.38
CA ALA A 116 -0.18 5.82 11.51
C ALA A 116 0.79 4.85 10.81
N HIS A 117 1.31 3.85 11.52
CA HIS A 117 2.11 2.80 10.91
C HIS A 117 1.31 1.96 9.90
N ALA A 118 0.06 1.60 10.22
CA ALA A 118 -0.81 0.87 9.30
C ALA A 118 -1.09 1.68 8.03
N TRP A 119 -1.40 2.98 8.15
CA TRP A 119 -1.59 3.88 7.02
C TRP A 119 -0.33 4.04 6.17
N ALA A 120 0.84 4.21 6.80
CA ALA A 120 2.10 4.28 6.07
C ALA A 120 2.37 2.99 5.27
N SER A 121 2.09 1.82 5.85
CA SER A 121 2.21 0.53 5.15
C SER A 121 1.19 0.42 4.00
N ALA A 122 -0.06 0.79 4.24
CA ALA A 122 -1.13 0.73 3.24
C ALA A 122 -0.84 1.64 2.05
N LEU A 123 -0.43 2.89 2.29
CA LEU A 123 -0.05 3.83 1.24
C LEU A 123 1.16 3.34 0.45
N ASN A 124 2.14 2.73 1.13
CA ASN A 124 3.28 2.12 0.45
C ASN A 124 2.83 0.98 -0.49
N ASP A 125 1.95 0.09 -0.04
CA ASP A 125 1.46 -1.03 -0.86
C ASP A 125 0.61 -0.55 -2.05
N VAL A 126 -0.16 0.52 -1.89
CA VAL A 126 -0.84 1.20 -3.00
C VAL A 126 0.17 1.76 -4.00
N ARG A 127 1.22 2.45 -3.55
CA ARG A 127 2.26 3.00 -4.44
C ARG A 127 3.04 1.92 -5.16
N LEU A 128 3.39 0.82 -4.49
CA LEU A 128 4.04 -0.33 -5.12
C LEU A 128 3.16 -0.94 -6.21
N THR A 129 1.86 -1.05 -5.96
CA THR A 129 0.89 -1.55 -6.94
C THR A 129 0.77 -0.63 -8.14
N LEU A 130 0.56 0.67 -7.92
CA LEU A 130 0.48 1.67 -8.99
C LEU A 130 1.78 1.72 -9.80
N GLY A 131 2.93 1.73 -9.12
CA GLY A 131 4.24 1.74 -9.77
C GLY A 131 4.51 0.49 -10.62
N ALA A 132 4.08 -0.70 -10.17
CA ALA A 132 4.16 -1.92 -10.97
C ALA A 132 3.30 -1.84 -12.24
N ARG A 133 2.06 -1.35 -12.13
CA ARG A 133 1.15 -1.22 -13.28
C ARG A 133 1.60 -0.15 -14.27
N LEU A 134 2.25 0.91 -13.77
CA LEU A 134 2.89 1.96 -14.56
C LEU A 134 4.26 1.56 -15.12
N ASN A 135 4.75 0.34 -14.82
CA ASN A 135 6.10 -0.13 -15.17
C ASN A 135 7.23 0.81 -14.70
N LEU A 136 7.10 1.41 -13.52
CA LEU A 136 8.15 2.24 -12.93
C LEU A 136 9.26 1.34 -12.39
N ALA A 137 10.49 1.48 -12.88
CA ALA A 137 11.63 0.68 -12.46
C ALA A 137 12.74 1.53 -11.83
N THR A 138 12.76 2.83 -12.12
CA THR A 138 13.83 3.75 -11.71
C THR A 138 13.27 5.01 -11.03
N ASP A 139 14.12 5.71 -10.29
CA ASP A 139 13.79 7.03 -9.74
C ASP A 139 13.47 8.04 -10.86
N GLU A 140 14.10 7.90 -12.03
CA GLU A 140 13.82 8.73 -13.21
C GLU A 140 12.40 8.51 -13.74
N ASP A 141 11.89 7.27 -13.72
CA ASP A 141 10.50 6.98 -14.09
C ASP A 141 9.52 7.65 -13.14
N SER A 142 9.79 7.60 -11.83
CA SER A 142 8.95 8.24 -10.81
C SER A 142 8.95 9.76 -10.98
N ALA A 143 10.12 10.37 -11.17
CA ALA A 143 10.25 11.81 -11.41
C ALA A 143 9.60 12.26 -12.74
N ARG A 144 9.48 11.36 -13.72
CA ARG A 144 8.73 11.63 -14.96
C ARG A 144 7.22 11.66 -14.70
N ILE A 145 6.69 10.71 -13.94
CA ILE A 145 5.26 10.68 -13.55
C ILE A 145 4.88 11.92 -12.73
N GLU A 146 5.74 12.31 -11.78
CA GLU A 146 5.52 13.51 -10.96
C GLU A 146 5.34 14.77 -11.81
N ARG A 147 6.17 14.92 -12.86
CA ARG A 147 6.15 16.09 -13.78
C ARG A 147 5.01 16.06 -14.79
N LEU A 148 4.65 14.88 -15.30
CA LEU A 148 3.66 14.76 -16.37
C LEU A 148 2.22 14.79 -15.85
N TYR A 149 2.00 14.31 -14.61
CA TYR A 149 0.68 14.08 -14.05
C TYR A 149 0.52 14.80 -12.72
N SER A 150 0.80 16.10 -12.69
CA SER A 150 0.60 16.95 -11.51
C SER A 150 -0.81 17.56 -11.45
N GLU A 151 -1.52 17.62 -12.58
CA GLU A 151 -2.82 18.29 -12.68
C GLU A 151 -3.87 17.33 -13.28
N PRO A 152 -5.10 17.25 -12.70
CA PRO A 152 -6.16 16.41 -13.24
C PRO A 152 -6.52 16.70 -14.71
N GLU A 153 -6.35 17.95 -15.13
CA GLU A 153 -6.70 18.42 -16.48
C GLU A 153 -5.74 17.92 -17.57
N SER A 154 -4.56 17.42 -17.20
CA SER A 154 -3.56 16.91 -18.15
C SER A 154 -3.72 15.43 -18.52
N VAL A 155 -4.76 14.76 -18.01
CA VAL A 155 -4.94 13.31 -18.14
C VAL A 155 -6.01 12.95 -19.17
N GLU A 156 -5.59 12.21 -20.19
CA GLU A 156 -6.45 11.74 -21.28
C GLU A 156 -6.62 10.22 -21.30
N ASP A 157 -5.80 9.47 -20.54
CA ASP A 157 -5.75 8.01 -20.54
C ASP A 157 -5.66 7.40 -19.13
N ILE A 158 -5.82 6.07 -19.07
CA ILE A 158 -5.77 5.31 -17.81
C ILE A 158 -4.40 5.44 -17.14
N ALA A 159 -3.32 5.44 -17.92
CA ALA A 159 -1.97 5.56 -17.40
C ALA A 159 -1.75 6.91 -16.71
N GLY A 160 -2.22 8.00 -17.29
CA GLY A 160 -2.17 9.32 -16.67
C GLY A 160 -2.98 9.39 -15.38
N TYR A 161 -4.16 8.76 -15.35
CA TYR A 161 -4.97 8.70 -14.13
C TYR A 161 -4.23 7.94 -13.02
N MET A 162 -3.64 6.78 -13.32
CA MET A 162 -2.79 6.05 -12.37
C MET A 162 -1.58 6.87 -11.92
N GLY A 163 -1.01 7.70 -12.79
CA GLY A 163 0.05 8.65 -12.46
C GLY A 163 -0.39 9.71 -11.44
N LEU A 164 -1.57 10.30 -11.61
CA LEU A 164 -2.16 11.22 -10.63
C LEU A 164 -2.35 10.55 -9.26
N LEU A 165 -2.87 9.32 -9.26
CA LEU A 165 -3.06 8.55 -8.03
C LEU A 165 -1.74 8.23 -7.34
N TYR A 166 -0.71 7.89 -8.12
CA TYR A 166 0.63 7.64 -7.61
C TYR A 166 1.20 8.91 -6.95
N ASN A 167 1.05 10.07 -7.59
CA ASN A 167 1.52 11.35 -7.04
C ASN A 167 0.73 11.75 -5.78
N PHE A 168 -0.59 11.61 -5.79
CA PHE A 168 -1.45 11.91 -4.65
C PHE A 168 -1.10 11.03 -3.43
N THR A 169 -0.97 9.72 -3.62
CA THR A 169 -0.62 8.79 -2.53
C THR A 169 0.82 8.96 -2.05
N THR A 170 1.74 9.33 -2.94
CA THR A 170 3.12 9.70 -2.58
C THR A 170 3.12 10.93 -1.67
N TRP A 171 2.48 12.01 -2.10
CA TRP A 171 2.36 13.22 -1.29
C TRP A 171 1.71 12.93 0.07
N LEU A 172 0.63 12.16 0.09
CA LEU A 172 -0.07 11.84 1.34
C LEU A 172 0.83 11.04 2.30
N GLN A 173 1.58 10.06 1.79
CA GLN A 173 2.55 9.32 2.59
C GLN A 173 3.67 10.23 3.12
N ASP A 174 4.20 11.13 2.29
CA ASP A 174 5.26 12.06 2.70
C ASP A 174 4.79 12.97 3.85
N THR A 175 3.55 13.46 3.80
CA THR A 175 2.97 14.25 4.91
C THR A 175 2.86 13.43 6.20
N LEU A 176 2.45 12.16 6.11
CA LEU A 176 2.34 11.28 7.27
C LEU A 176 3.72 10.96 7.86
N MET A 177 4.68 10.59 7.03
CA MET A 177 6.05 10.28 7.46
C MET A 177 6.72 11.50 8.09
N THR A 178 6.52 12.69 7.53
CA THR A 178 7.02 13.95 8.11
C THR A 178 6.42 14.18 9.48
N ALA A 179 5.09 14.06 9.62
CA ALA A 179 4.43 14.24 10.91
C ALA A 179 4.87 13.22 11.97
N MET A 180 5.14 11.97 11.56
CA MET A 180 5.68 10.92 12.43
C MET A 180 7.12 11.21 12.86
N LEU A 181 7.97 11.72 11.97
CA LEU A 181 9.34 12.11 12.32
C LEU A 181 9.36 13.27 13.31
N GLU A 182 8.52 14.29 13.11
CA GLU A 182 8.36 15.41 14.05
C GLU A 182 7.95 14.94 15.46
N SER A 183 7.28 13.79 15.58
CA SER A 183 6.87 13.25 16.88
C SER A 183 8.01 12.57 17.64
N LEU A 184 9.04 12.09 16.94
CA LEU A 184 10.21 11.45 17.53
C LEU A 184 11.24 12.45 18.05
N GLU A 185 11.23 13.68 17.53
CA GLU A 185 12.16 14.75 17.90
C GLU A 185 11.71 15.56 19.14
N ASN A 186 10.50 15.29 19.65
CA ASN A 186 9.89 15.95 20.82
C ASN A 186 9.79 15.01 22.03
#